data_AF-A0A851L1D0-F1
#
_entry.id   AF-A0A851L1D0-F1
#
_cell.length_a   1.000
_cell.length_b   1.000
_cell.length_c   1.000
_cell.angle_alpha   90.00
_cell.angle_beta   90.00
_cell.angle_gamma   90.00
#
_symmetry.space_group_name_H-M   'P 1'
#
loop_
_entity.id
_entity.type
_entity.pdbx_description
1 polymer ?
#
loop_
_entity_poly.entity_id
_entity_poly.type
_entity_poly.pdbx_seq_one_letter_code
_entity_poly.pdbx_strand_id
1 'polypeptide(L)'
;LSAEGRSLKDEDVLQSLPVGTTATLYFRDLGAQISWVTVFLTEYAGPLLIYLLFYFRVPFLYGPRYDFTASRHRVVHLACCCHSFHYVKRLLETLFVHRFSHGTMPLRNIFKNCTYYWGFAAWMAYYINHPLYTPPGECHLSLSLSLSLSLSLSLSLSLSPVTVPTTSTTRCSKARKIPYPTRNPFTWLFLLVSCPNYTYEVTW
;
A
#
# COMPACT_ATOMS: atom_id res chain seq x y z
N LEU A 1 40.17 2.55 -0.25
CA LEU A 1 39.63 2.53 1.12
C LEU A 1 38.19 2.08 1.05
N SER A 2 37.92 0.79 1.26
CA SER A 2 36.55 0.26 1.37
C SER A 2 36.20 0.23 2.86
N ALA A 3 35.19 0.99 3.27
CA ALA A 3 34.69 0.93 4.64
C ALA A 3 33.81 -0.32 4.78
N GLU A 4 34.34 -1.40 5.35
CA GLU A 4 33.61 -2.66 5.63
C GLU A 4 32.65 -2.56 6.85
N GLY A 5 32.20 -1.35 7.19
CA GLY A 5 31.30 -1.11 8.32
C GLY A 5 29.82 -1.15 7.92
N ARG A 6 28.95 -1.58 8.84
CA ARG A 6 27.50 -1.40 8.68
C ARG A 6 27.16 0.09 8.69
N SER A 7 26.24 0.51 7.82
CA SER A 7 25.69 1.87 7.85
C SER A 7 25.03 2.16 9.20
N LEU A 8 25.34 3.32 9.76
CA LEU A 8 24.70 3.85 10.96
C LEU A 8 23.24 4.23 10.65
N LYS A 9 22.37 4.14 11.65
CA LYS A 9 20.99 4.62 11.56
C LYS A 9 20.93 6.09 11.92
N ASP A 10 19.91 6.78 11.41
CA ASP A 10 19.68 8.21 11.70
C ASP A 10 19.43 8.48 13.20
N GLU A 11 19.03 7.46 13.97
CA GLU A 11 18.79 7.57 15.41
C GLU A 11 20.03 7.27 16.27
N ASP A 12 21.13 6.81 15.67
CA ASP A 12 22.31 6.43 16.42
C ASP A 12 23.02 7.68 16.95
N VAL A 13 23.14 7.78 18.27
CA VAL A 13 23.85 8.87 18.93
C VAL A 13 25.34 8.56 18.90
N LEU A 14 26.16 9.49 18.41
CA LEU A 14 27.62 9.31 18.28
C LEU A 14 28.30 8.86 19.59
N GLN A 15 27.83 9.34 20.74
CA GLN A 15 28.34 8.97 22.07
C GLN A 15 28.08 7.50 22.45
N SER A 16 27.08 6.86 21.84
CA SER A 16 26.73 5.45 22.09
C SER A 16 27.48 4.47 21.19
N LEU A 17 28.26 4.97 20.22
CA LEU A 17 29.03 4.16 19.30
C LEU A 17 30.41 3.84 19.91
N PRO A 18 30.99 2.66 19.62
CA PRO A 18 32.32 2.26 20.10
C PRO A 18 33.42 2.99 19.31
N VAL A 19 33.43 4.32 19.39
CA VAL A 19 34.45 5.19 18.80
C VAL A 19 35.37 5.68 19.92
N GLY A 20 36.69 5.64 19.69
CA GLY A 20 37.69 6.19 20.59
C GLY A 20 37.74 7.71 20.56
N THR A 21 38.89 8.30 20.86
CA THR A 21 39.09 9.77 20.83
C THR A 21 39.04 10.38 19.43
N THR A 22 39.16 9.57 18.37
CA THR A 22 39.13 10.01 16.96
C THR A 22 38.12 9.16 16.20
N ALA A 23 37.23 9.81 15.43
CA ALA A 23 36.22 9.14 14.60
C ALA A 23 36.37 9.58 13.13
N THR A 24 36.43 8.60 12.22
CA THR A 24 36.46 8.84 10.78
C THR A 24 35.10 8.45 10.20
N LEU A 25 34.36 9.42 9.68
CA LEU A 25 33.06 9.18 9.05
C LEU A 25 33.25 8.96 7.54
N TYR A 26 32.73 7.84 7.05
CA TYR A 26 32.66 7.55 5.62
C TYR A 26 31.25 7.84 5.13
N PHE A 27 31.12 8.79 4.21
CA PHE A 27 29.85 9.09 3.56
C PHE A 27 29.77 8.35 2.23
N ARG A 28 28.68 7.60 2.05
CA ARG A 28 28.35 6.98 0.76
C ARG A 28 27.28 7.83 0.09
N ASP A 29 27.61 8.41 -1.05
CA ASP A 29 26.60 9.06 -1.88
C ASP A 29 25.70 7.99 -2.54
N LEU A 30 24.39 8.11 -2.29
CA LEU A 30 23.35 7.23 -2.83
C LEU A 30 22.60 7.89 -4.01
N GLY A 31 23.01 9.09 -4.42
CA GLY A 31 22.35 9.90 -5.45
C GLY A 31 21.03 10.52 -4.97
N ALA A 32 20.18 10.94 -5.92
CA ALA A 32 18.88 11.52 -5.61
C ALA A 32 17.96 10.50 -4.90
N GLN A 33 17.56 10.83 -3.68
CA GLN A 33 16.73 10.01 -2.81
C GLN A 33 15.38 10.70 -2.55
N ILE A 34 14.34 9.91 -2.35
CA ILE A 34 13.00 10.38 -1.97
C ILE A 34 12.48 9.60 -0.77
N SER A 35 11.70 10.23 0.09
CA SER A 35 11.12 9.58 1.27
C SER A 35 10.15 8.46 0.87
N TRP A 36 10.20 7.34 1.59
CA TRP A 36 9.25 6.23 1.39
C TRP A 36 7.79 6.66 1.55
N VAL A 37 7.49 7.58 2.48
CA VAL A 37 6.14 8.11 2.66
C VAL A 37 5.64 8.75 1.37
N THR A 38 6.46 9.60 0.75
CA THR A 38 6.12 10.26 -0.52
C THR A 38 5.97 9.25 -1.66
N VAL A 39 6.81 8.22 -1.71
CA VAL A 39 6.72 7.14 -2.71
C VAL A 39 5.37 6.44 -2.60
N PHE A 40 5.02 5.92 -1.43
CA PHE A 40 3.77 5.18 -1.23
C PHE A 40 2.53 6.05 -1.42
N LEU A 41 2.56 7.32 -0.96
CA LEU A 41 1.46 8.25 -1.22
C LEU A 41 1.25 8.47 -2.72
N THR A 42 2.32 8.70 -3.48
CA THR A 42 2.23 8.93 -4.93
C THR A 42 1.80 7.66 -5.67
N GLU A 43 2.36 6.52 -5.27
CA GLU A 43 2.06 5.19 -5.81
C GLU A 43 0.57 4.84 -5.67
N TYR A 44 -0.04 5.13 -4.50
CA TYR A 44 -1.44 4.80 -4.21
C TYR A 44 -2.45 5.91 -4.56
N ALA A 45 -2.04 7.18 -4.59
CA ALA A 45 -2.92 8.27 -5.01
C ALA A 45 -3.26 8.19 -6.50
N GLY A 46 -2.31 7.77 -7.35
CA GLY A 46 -2.54 7.67 -8.79
C GLY A 46 -3.65 6.70 -9.18
N PRO A 47 -3.62 5.42 -8.74
CA PRO A 47 -4.68 4.46 -9.03
C PRO A 47 -6.08 4.91 -8.59
N LEU A 48 -6.17 5.63 -7.46
CA LEU A 48 -7.42 6.23 -7.00
C LEU A 48 -7.91 7.29 -7.99
N LEU A 49 -7.05 8.26 -8.31
CA LEU A 49 -7.40 9.39 -9.17
C LEU A 49 -7.71 8.93 -10.60
N ILE A 50 -6.86 8.06 -11.16
CA ILE A 50 -7.03 7.50 -12.50
C ILE A 50 -8.33 6.72 -12.60
N TYR A 51 -8.65 5.84 -11.65
CA TYR A 51 -9.89 5.09 -11.69
C TYR A 51 -11.11 6.03 -11.68
N LEU A 52 -11.09 7.08 -10.85
CA LEU A 52 -12.16 8.08 -10.80
C LEU A 52 -12.32 8.82 -12.14
N LEU A 53 -11.23 9.12 -12.86
CA LEU A 53 -11.31 9.72 -14.20
C LEU A 53 -12.08 8.82 -15.19
N PHE A 54 -11.81 7.51 -15.18
CA PHE A 54 -12.55 6.55 -16.01
C PHE A 54 -14.00 6.37 -15.56
N TYR A 55 -14.24 6.33 -14.25
CA TYR A 55 -15.59 6.22 -13.69
C TYR A 55 -16.48 7.41 -14.05
N PHE A 56 -15.96 8.64 -13.94
CA PHE A 56 -16.66 9.85 -14.36
C PHE A 56 -16.68 10.03 -15.87
N ARG A 57 -16.00 9.16 -16.64
CA ARG A 57 -15.89 9.24 -18.10
C ARG A 57 -15.53 10.64 -18.56
N VAL A 58 -14.41 11.15 -18.03
CA VAL A 58 -13.90 12.45 -18.47
C VAL A 58 -13.72 12.45 -19.99
N PRO A 59 -13.82 13.63 -20.64
CA PRO A 59 -13.63 13.76 -22.07
C PRO A 59 -12.35 13.07 -22.55
N PHE A 60 -12.33 12.65 -23.81
CA PHE A 60 -11.23 11.95 -24.50
C PHE A 60 -11.09 10.43 -24.20
N LEU A 61 -11.80 9.87 -23.21
CA LEU A 61 -11.66 8.45 -22.87
C LEU A 61 -12.51 7.51 -23.76
N TYR A 62 -13.83 7.75 -23.84
CA TYR A 62 -14.78 6.86 -24.51
C TYR A 62 -15.51 7.50 -25.70
N GLY A 63 -15.18 8.76 -26.01
CA GLY A 63 -15.76 9.55 -27.08
C GLY A 63 -16.88 10.50 -26.62
N PRO A 64 -17.12 11.61 -27.34
CA PRO A 64 -17.92 12.75 -26.86
C PRO A 64 -19.35 12.42 -26.44
N ARG A 65 -19.93 11.35 -27.00
CA ARG A 65 -21.29 10.90 -26.67
C ARG A 65 -21.43 10.38 -25.23
N TYR A 66 -20.32 9.97 -24.62
CA TYR A 66 -20.31 9.34 -23.30
C TYR A 66 -19.64 10.21 -22.24
N ASP A 67 -19.23 11.43 -22.58
CA ASP A 67 -18.59 12.36 -21.66
C ASP A 67 -19.51 12.64 -20.47
N PHE A 68 -18.99 12.41 -19.25
CA PHE A 68 -19.70 12.59 -17.98
C PHE A 68 -21.00 11.77 -17.83
N THR A 69 -21.19 10.73 -18.65
CA THR A 69 -22.34 9.84 -18.51
C THR A 69 -22.10 8.81 -17.41
N ALA A 70 -23.07 8.63 -16.51
CA ALA A 70 -23.02 7.57 -15.51
C ALA A 70 -23.36 6.20 -16.13
N SER A 71 -22.74 5.14 -15.62
CA SER A 71 -23.18 3.77 -15.92
C SER A 71 -24.56 3.51 -15.30
N ARG A 72 -25.37 2.65 -15.93
CA ARG A 72 -26.65 2.18 -15.35
C ARG A 72 -26.45 1.00 -14.40
N HIS A 73 -25.31 0.33 -14.48
CA HIS A 73 -25.05 -0.91 -13.75
C HIS A 73 -24.56 -0.61 -12.34
N ARG A 74 -25.32 -1.08 -11.33
CA ARG A 74 -24.95 -1.03 -9.91
C ARG A 74 -23.54 -1.56 -9.64
N VAL A 75 -23.14 -2.57 -10.41
CA VAL A 75 -21.86 -3.27 -10.30
C VAL A 75 -20.66 -2.33 -10.52
N VAL A 76 -20.80 -1.36 -11.43
CA VAL A 76 -19.74 -0.39 -11.75
C VAL A 76 -19.56 0.61 -10.61
N HIS A 77 -20.66 1.10 -10.04
CA HIS A 77 -20.62 1.96 -8.85
C HIS A 77 -20.01 1.25 -7.65
N LEU A 78 -20.37 -0.02 -7.46
CA LEU A 78 -19.89 -0.82 -6.35
C LEU A 78 -18.39 -1.15 -6.51
N ALA A 79 -17.93 -1.48 -7.72
CA ALA A 79 -16.52 -1.63 -8.04
C ALA A 79 -15.74 -0.33 -7.78
N CYS A 80 -16.30 0.83 -8.16
CA CYS A 80 -15.71 2.13 -7.87
C CYS A 80 -15.60 2.39 -6.36
N CYS A 81 -16.65 2.10 -5.60
CA CYS A 81 -16.64 2.23 -4.14
C CYS A 81 -15.58 1.32 -3.51
N CYS A 82 -15.50 0.05 -3.92
CA CYS A 82 -14.49 -0.88 -3.41
C CYS A 82 -13.08 -0.41 -3.75
N HIS A 83 -12.81 -0.04 -5.01
CA HIS A 83 -11.49 0.42 -5.46
C HIS A 83 -11.07 1.69 -4.71
N SER A 84 -11.99 2.64 -4.59
CA SER A 84 -11.73 3.88 -3.86
C SER A 84 -11.45 3.62 -2.39
N PHE A 85 -12.28 2.79 -1.75
CA PHE A 85 -12.10 2.42 -0.34
C PHE A 85 -10.75 1.73 -0.11
N HIS A 86 -10.36 0.79 -0.99
CA HIS A 86 -9.07 0.12 -0.91
C HIS A 86 -7.89 1.10 -0.96
N TYR A 87 -7.84 1.97 -1.97
CA TYR A 87 -6.72 2.90 -2.12
C TYR A 87 -6.73 4.03 -1.09
N VAL A 88 -7.91 4.52 -0.67
CA VAL A 88 -8.01 5.48 0.44
C VAL A 88 -7.50 4.85 1.74
N LYS A 89 -7.89 3.61 2.02
CA LYS A 89 -7.35 2.86 3.16
C LYS A 89 -5.83 2.77 3.07
N ARG A 90 -5.25 2.37 1.93
CA ARG A 90 -3.79 2.29 1.73
C ARG A 90 -3.08 3.62 1.99
N LEU A 91 -3.67 4.73 1.56
CA LEU A 91 -3.16 6.08 1.82
C LEU A 91 -3.18 6.40 3.33
N LEU A 92 -4.30 6.10 4.02
CA LEU A 92 -4.41 6.30 5.46
C LEU A 92 -3.44 5.40 6.26
N GLU A 93 -3.29 4.13 5.86
CA GLU A 93 -2.31 3.22 6.46
C GLU A 93 -0.88 3.74 6.27
N THR A 94 -0.56 4.27 5.10
CA THR A 94 0.75 4.87 4.82
C THR A 94 1.03 6.08 5.71
N LEU A 95 0.01 6.90 6.00
CA LEU A 95 0.14 8.10 6.83
C LEU A 95 0.19 7.81 8.33
N PHE A 96 -0.67 6.91 8.82
CA PHE A 96 -0.93 6.76 10.26
C PHE A 96 -0.44 5.45 10.86
N VAL A 97 -0.28 4.38 10.05
CA VAL A 97 0.02 3.03 10.54
C VAL A 97 1.43 2.60 10.18
N HIS A 98 1.91 2.93 8.97
CA HIS A 98 3.19 2.48 8.47
C HIS A 98 4.34 3.18 9.19
N ARG A 99 5.23 2.38 9.80
CA ARG A 99 6.50 2.83 10.33
C ARG A 99 7.64 2.38 9.42
N PHE A 100 8.12 3.29 8.58
CA PHE A 100 9.24 3.01 7.67
C PHE A 100 10.56 2.92 8.45
N SER A 101 11.31 1.83 8.23
CA SER A 101 12.58 1.59 8.91
C SER A 101 13.77 2.23 8.20
N HIS A 102 13.75 2.29 6.87
CA HIS A 102 14.64 3.10 6.04
C HIS A 102 13.93 4.39 5.65
N GLY A 103 14.65 5.51 5.64
CA GLY A 103 14.07 6.82 5.36
C GLY A 103 13.76 7.06 3.89
N THR A 104 14.54 6.47 2.96
CA THR A 104 14.48 6.85 1.53
C THR A 104 14.66 5.69 0.54
N MET A 105 14.27 5.96 -0.71
CA MET A 105 14.42 5.11 -1.89
C MET A 105 15.06 5.92 -3.04
N PRO A 106 15.84 5.29 -3.96
CA PRO A 106 16.33 5.97 -5.15
C PRO A 106 15.19 6.54 -6.01
N LEU A 107 15.30 7.82 -6.39
CA LEU A 107 14.23 8.56 -7.07
C LEU A 107 13.75 7.88 -8.35
N ARG A 108 14.64 7.26 -9.13
CA ARG A 108 14.28 6.61 -10.41
C ARG A 108 13.26 5.47 -10.27
N ASN A 109 13.19 4.86 -9.08
CA ASN A 109 12.27 3.74 -8.85
C ASN A 109 10.82 4.19 -8.72
N ILE A 110 10.56 5.46 -8.36
CA ILE A 110 9.19 5.99 -8.27
C ILE A 110 8.45 5.86 -9.59
N PHE A 111 9.14 6.11 -10.72
CA PHE A 111 8.54 6.02 -12.04
C PHE A 111 8.16 4.59 -12.40
N LYS A 112 8.99 3.61 -12.03
CA LYS A 112 8.70 2.18 -12.28
C LYS A 112 7.48 1.75 -11.48
N ASN A 113 7.47 2.08 -10.19
CA ASN A 113 6.37 1.76 -9.30
C ASN A 113 5.06 2.43 -9.76
N CYS A 114 5.08 3.75 -9.95
CA CYS A 114 3.89 4.49 -10.35
C CYS A 114 3.37 4.00 -11.71
N THR A 115 4.23 3.87 -12.72
CA THR A 115 3.79 3.38 -14.05
C THR A 115 3.12 2.01 -13.95
N TYR A 116 3.65 1.12 -13.11
CA TYR A 116 3.03 -0.18 -12.87
C TYR A 116 1.63 -0.03 -12.26
N TYR A 117 1.50 0.55 -11.08
CA TYR A 117 0.22 0.66 -10.38
C TYR A 117 -0.81 1.50 -11.16
N TRP A 118 -0.38 2.62 -11.72
CA TRP A 118 -1.23 3.56 -12.45
C TRP A 118 -1.70 2.95 -13.77
N GLY A 119 -0.80 2.27 -14.49
CA GLY A 119 -1.11 1.60 -15.75
C GLY A 119 -2.08 0.45 -15.57
N PHE A 120 -1.87 -0.41 -14.58
CA PHE A 120 -2.81 -1.49 -14.27
C PHE A 120 -4.17 -0.97 -13.80
N ALA A 121 -4.19 0.09 -12.99
CA ALA A 121 -5.43 0.75 -12.60
C ALA A 121 -6.18 1.33 -13.79
N ALA A 122 -5.49 2.02 -14.70
CA ALA A 122 -6.07 2.55 -15.94
C ALA A 122 -6.62 1.43 -16.82
N TRP A 123 -5.86 0.36 -17.03
CA TRP A 123 -6.26 -0.79 -17.83
C TRP A 123 -7.55 -1.43 -17.29
N MET A 124 -7.59 -1.76 -16.00
CA MET A 124 -8.79 -2.34 -15.39
C MET A 124 -9.97 -1.37 -15.40
N ALA A 125 -9.74 -0.10 -15.04
CA ALA A 125 -10.79 0.92 -14.98
C ALA A 125 -11.40 1.19 -16.36
N TYR A 126 -10.59 1.13 -17.43
CA TYR A 126 -11.07 1.30 -18.80
C TYR A 126 -12.17 0.29 -19.13
N TYR A 127 -11.96 -1.00 -18.86
CA TYR A 127 -12.92 -2.05 -19.18
C TYR A 127 -14.15 -2.02 -18.27
N ILE A 128 -13.96 -1.86 -16.96
CA ILE A 128 -15.06 -1.87 -15.98
C ILE A 128 -16.02 -0.70 -16.22
N ASN A 129 -15.50 0.48 -16.56
CA ASN A 129 -16.30 1.69 -16.72
C ASN A 129 -16.75 1.96 -18.17
N HIS A 130 -16.33 1.10 -19.12
CA HIS A 130 -16.65 1.25 -20.54
C HIS A 130 -18.17 1.37 -20.77
N PRO A 131 -18.65 2.26 -21.66
CA PRO A 131 -20.09 2.42 -21.93
C PRO A 131 -20.80 1.15 -22.40
N LEU A 132 -20.05 0.24 -23.05
CA LEU A 132 -20.53 -1.06 -23.54
C LEU A 132 -20.29 -2.21 -22.56
N TYR A 133 -20.00 -1.92 -21.29
CA TYR A 133 -19.74 -2.94 -20.28
C TYR A 133 -20.98 -3.82 -20.05
N THR A 134 -20.79 -5.14 -20.13
CA THR A 134 -21.84 -6.13 -19.86
C THR A 134 -21.58 -6.80 -18.51
N PRO A 135 -22.47 -6.65 -17.51
CA PRO A 135 -22.25 -7.23 -16.19
C PRO A 135 -22.38 -8.77 -16.22
N PRO A 136 -21.62 -9.50 -15.40
CA PRO A 136 -21.89 -10.90 -15.11
C PRO A 136 -23.20 -11.05 -14.30
N GLY A 137 -23.78 -12.26 -14.27
CA GLY A 137 -25.03 -12.53 -13.54
C GLY A 137 -24.97 -12.15 -12.05
N GLU A 138 -26.08 -11.65 -11.50
CA GLU A 138 -26.14 -10.97 -10.19
C GLU A 138 -25.68 -11.82 -8.99
N CYS A 139 -25.80 -13.14 -9.07
CA CYS A 139 -25.38 -14.07 -8.02
C CYS A 139 -23.84 -14.10 -7.83
N HIS A 140 -23.08 -14.13 -8.92
CA HIS A 140 -21.60 -14.16 -8.89
C HIS A 140 -21.01 -12.85 -8.37
N LEU A 141 -21.67 -11.74 -8.67
CA LEU A 141 -21.23 -10.42 -8.25
C LEU A 141 -21.37 -10.21 -6.74
N SER A 142 -22.50 -10.59 -6.16
CA SER A 142 -22.75 -10.36 -4.73
C SER A 142 -21.76 -11.12 -3.84
N LEU A 143 -21.43 -12.35 -4.24
CA LEU A 143 -20.47 -13.19 -3.51
C LEU A 143 -19.04 -12.66 -3.64
N SER A 144 -18.56 -12.37 -4.85
CA SER A 144 -17.20 -11.85 -5.09
C SER A 144 -16.96 -10.51 -4.40
N LEU A 145 -17.98 -9.66 -4.35
CA LEU A 145 -17.86 -8.35 -3.75
C LEU A 145 -17.93 -8.37 -2.22
N SER A 146 -18.75 -9.25 -1.64
CA SER A 146 -18.75 -9.48 -0.19
C SER A 146 -17.42 -10.08 0.30
N LEU A 147 -16.78 -10.93 -0.51
CA LEU A 147 -15.50 -11.55 -0.19
C LEU A 147 -14.34 -10.53 -0.24
N SER A 148 -14.25 -9.73 -1.31
CA SER A 148 -13.21 -8.70 -1.45
C SER A 148 -13.33 -7.59 -0.40
N LEU A 149 -14.55 -7.16 -0.07
CA LEU A 149 -14.78 -6.15 0.97
C LEU A 149 -14.40 -6.69 2.36
N SER A 150 -14.81 -7.91 2.71
CA SER A 150 -14.51 -8.53 4.00
C SER A 150 -13.01 -8.80 4.20
N LEU A 151 -12.30 -9.26 3.17
CA LEU A 151 -10.84 -9.47 3.26
C LEU A 151 -10.05 -8.15 3.35
N SER A 152 -10.49 -7.11 2.65
CA SER A 152 -9.84 -5.79 2.73
C SER A 152 -9.90 -5.16 4.13
N LEU A 153 -11.02 -5.39 4.82
CA LEU A 153 -11.24 -4.95 6.20
C LEU A 153 -10.44 -5.80 7.19
N SER A 154 -10.35 -7.12 6.92
CA SER A 154 -9.58 -8.09 7.71
C SER A 154 -8.12 -7.68 7.87
N LEU A 155 -7.50 -7.22 6.77
CA LEU A 155 -6.09 -6.82 6.74
C LEU A 155 -5.78 -5.64 7.70
N SER A 156 -6.70 -4.68 7.84
CA SER A 156 -6.54 -3.53 8.74
C SER A 156 -6.49 -3.97 10.22
N LEU A 157 -7.29 -4.98 10.56
CA LEU A 157 -7.36 -5.55 11.90
C LEU A 157 -6.16 -6.46 12.21
N SER A 158 -5.55 -7.11 11.22
CA SER A 158 -4.36 -7.95 11.39
C SER A 158 -3.06 -7.16 11.60
N LEU A 159 -2.99 -5.92 11.11
CA LEU A 159 -1.88 -4.99 11.36
C LEU A 159 -2.01 -4.24 12.70
N SER A 160 -3.22 -4.21 13.27
CA SER A 160 -3.54 -3.49 14.50
C SER A 160 -3.01 -4.11 15.82
N PRO A 161 -2.64 -5.40 15.97
CA PRO A 161 -1.98 -5.89 17.18
C PRO A 161 -0.45 -5.73 17.07
N VAL A 162 0.04 -4.56 16.65
CA VAL A 162 1.31 -3.99 17.17
C VAL A 162 1.01 -2.93 18.25
N THR A 163 -0.23 -2.90 18.74
CA THR A 163 -0.63 -2.12 19.91
C THR A 163 -1.31 -3.00 20.94
N VAL A 164 -0.73 -4.16 21.27
CA VAL A 164 -0.85 -4.67 22.64
C VAL A 164 0.45 -4.30 23.31
N PRO A 165 0.46 -3.35 24.26
CA PRO A 165 1.62 -3.16 25.13
C PRO A 165 1.69 -4.40 26.00
N THR A 166 2.36 -5.45 25.53
CA THR A 166 2.88 -6.46 26.42
C THR A 166 3.86 -5.69 27.30
N THR A 167 3.47 -5.50 28.55
CA THR A 167 4.30 -5.02 29.65
C THR A 167 5.72 -5.59 29.56
N SER A 168 6.62 -4.87 28.91
CA SER A 168 8.07 -4.98 29.04
C SER A 168 8.71 -3.78 28.34
N THR A 169 8.94 -2.76 29.15
CA THR A 169 10.04 -1.78 29.11
C THR A 169 11.06 -1.94 27.96
N THR A 170 10.79 -1.44 26.75
CA THR A 170 11.78 -0.78 25.88
C THR A 170 11.11 -0.12 24.67
N ARG A 171 10.86 1.18 24.77
CA ARG A 171 10.22 2.03 23.76
C ARG A 171 11.06 2.28 22.48
N CYS A 172 12.17 1.54 22.28
CA CYS A 172 13.20 1.88 21.29
C CYS A 172 13.76 0.67 20.52
N SER A 173 12.94 -0.35 20.23
CA SER A 173 13.37 -1.45 19.36
C SER A 173 12.59 -1.46 18.05
N LYS A 174 13.27 -1.14 16.94
CA LYS A 174 12.80 -1.44 15.56
C LYS A 174 13.01 -2.93 15.20
N ALA A 175 13.04 -3.84 16.19
CA ALA A 175 13.21 -5.27 15.91
C ALA A 175 11.96 -5.84 15.23
N ARG A 176 12.10 -6.20 13.95
CA ARG A 176 11.04 -6.83 13.16
C ARG A 176 10.91 -8.30 13.58
N LYS A 177 9.94 -8.63 14.42
CA LYS A 177 9.55 -10.02 14.71
C LYS A 177 8.32 -10.37 13.86
N ILE A 178 8.26 -11.61 13.37
CA ILE A 178 7.07 -12.11 12.69
C ILE A 178 5.93 -12.16 13.72
N PRO A 179 4.78 -11.52 13.46
CA PRO A 179 3.66 -11.57 14.39
C PRO A 179 3.08 -12.99 14.50
N TYR A 180 2.64 -13.36 15.70
CA TYR A 180 1.97 -14.62 15.97
C TYR A 180 0.44 -14.44 16.00
N PRO A 181 -0.34 -15.49 15.73
CA PRO A 181 -1.79 -15.45 15.83
C PRO A 181 -2.23 -15.07 17.26
N THR A 182 -3.27 -14.23 17.34
CA THR A 182 -3.89 -13.78 18.59
C THR A 182 -5.33 -14.28 18.68
N ARG A 183 -6.10 -13.84 19.69
CA ARG A 183 -7.55 -14.11 19.77
C ARG A 183 -8.36 -13.48 18.63
N ASN A 184 -7.77 -12.55 17.87
CA ASN A 184 -8.42 -11.97 16.70
C ASN A 184 -8.38 -12.97 15.52
N PRO A 185 -9.54 -13.41 14.97
CA PRO A 185 -9.58 -14.39 13.88
C PRO A 185 -8.81 -13.91 12.63
N PHE A 186 -8.68 -12.61 12.41
CA PHE A 186 -7.91 -12.03 11.29
C PHE A 186 -6.38 -12.21 11.42
N THR A 187 -5.90 -12.69 12.57
CA THR A 187 -4.48 -13.03 12.78
C THR A 187 -4.22 -14.53 12.69
N TRP A 188 -5.24 -15.37 12.54
CA TRP A 188 -5.06 -16.83 12.48
C TRP A 188 -4.39 -17.30 11.20
N LEU A 189 -4.41 -16.49 10.15
CA LEU A 189 -3.72 -16.82 8.91
C LEU A 189 -2.18 -16.91 9.09
N PHE A 190 -1.62 -16.33 10.16
CA PHE A 190 -0.22 -16.55 10.56
C PHE A 190 0.10 -18.00 10.96
N LEU A 191 -0.91 -18.86 11.21
CA LEU A 191 -0.71 -20.30 11.41
C LEU A 191 -0.38 -21.04 10.11
N LEU A 192 -0.79 -20.50 8.97
CA LEU A 192 -0.70 -21.16 7.67
C LEU A 192 0.37 -20.56 6.77
N VAL A 193 0.57 -19.24 6.84
CA VAL A 193 1.51 -18.52 5.95
C VAL A 193 2.33 -17.50 6.72
N SER A 194 3.57 -17.27 6.27
CA SER A 194 4.49 -16.32 6.90
C SER A 194 4.08 -14.85 6.70
N CYS A 195 3.45 -14.54 5.56
CA CYS A 195 3.06 -13.19 5.17
C CYS A 195 1.57 -13.16 4.77
N PRO A 196 0.65 -13.27 5.74
CA PRO A 196 -0.79 -13.30 5.45
C PRO A 196 -1.28 -12.03 4.75
N ASN A 197 -0.56 -10.91 4.89
CA ASN A 197 -0.84 -9.68 4.15
C ASN A 197 -0.96 -9.93 2.65
N TYR A 198 0.06 -10.52 2.01
CA TYR A 198 0.02 -10.79 0.56
C TYR A 198 -1.12 -11.73 0.16
N THR A 199 -1.49 -12.68 1.02
CA THR A 199 -2.65 -13.55 0.75
C THR A 199 -3.95 -12.77 0.71
N TYR A 200 -4.14 -11.80 1.61
CA TYR A 200 -5.28 -10.88 1.58
C TYR A 200 -5.25 -9.93 0.39
N GLU A 201 -4.06 -9.57 -0.12
CA GLU A 201 -3.92 -8.71 -1.29
C GLU A 201 -4.25 -9.43 -2.61
N VAL A 202 -3.84 -10.69 -2.77
CA VAL A 202 -4.09 -11.48 -4.00
C VAL A 202 -5.57 -11.81 -4.19
N THR A 203 -6.32 -11.85 -3.10
CA THR A 203 -7.74 -12.18 -3.08
C THR A 203 -8.65 -10.96 -3.24
N TRP A 204 -8.05 -9.77 -3.40
CA TRP A 204 -8.76 -8.52 -3.66
C TRP A 204 -9.18 -8.39 -5.13
#